data_AF-A0A089NMR3-F1
#
_entry.id   AF-A0A089NMR3-F1
#
_cell.length_a   1.000
_cell.length_b   1.000
_cell.length_c   1.000
_cell.angle_alpha   90.00
_cell.angle_beta   90.00
_cell.angle_gamma   90.00
#
_symmetry.space_group_name_H-M   'P 1'
#
loop_
_entity.id
_entity.type
_entity.pdbx_description
1 polymer ?
#
loop_
_entity_poly.entity_id
_entity_poly.type
_entity_poly.pdbx_seq_one_letter_code
_entity_poly.pdbx_strand_id
1 'polypeptide(L)'
;MKFEDLHVGLPVRIAKGHGSGYGGKQGVVIGVGESVTLDKKQVIIGASVEIGGVFLVLIEAEFLDLVSEGKLPPGWSEFEV
;
A
#
# COMPACT_ATOMS: atom_id res chain seq x y z
N MET A 1 7.19 2.25 5.66
CA MET A 1 6.56 3.17 6.65
C MET A 1 6.31 2.45 7.97
N LYS A 2 5.78 3.11 9.02
CA LYS A 2 5.42 2.39 10.25
C LYS A 2 4.03 1.78 10.14
N PHE A 3 3.78 0.71 10.90
CA PHE A 3 2.49 0.04 10.92
C PHE A 3 1.36 0.95 11.43
N GLU A 4 1.65 1.78 12.42
CA GLU A 4 0.75 2.78 13.01
C GLU A 4 0.28 3.86 12.02
N ASP A 5 1.01 4.05 10.91
CA ASP A 5 0.64 5.00 9.86
C ASP A 5 -0.33 4.39 8.82
N LEU A 6 -0.55 3.07 8.85
CA LEU A 6 -1.40 2.38 7.88
C LEU A 6 -2.87 2.52 8.25
N HIS A 7 -3.68 2.88 7.26
CA HIS A 7 -5.12 2.86 7.36
C HIS A 7 -5.75 2.52 6.01
N VAL A 8 -6.99 2.03 6.03
CA VAL A 8 -7.74 1.75 4.81
C VAL A 8 -7.91 3.03 3.98
N GLY A 9 -7.84 2.90 2.67
CA GLY A 9 -7.89 4.01 1.71
C GLY A 9 -6.54 4.69 1.47
N LEU A 10 -5.49 4.34 2.20
CA LEU A 10 -4.20 4.98 2.05
C LEU A 10 -3.52 4.58 0.72
N PRO A 11 -3.17 5.54 -0.15
CA PRO A 11 -2.42 5.24 -1.37
C PRO A 11 -0.94 4.97 -1.04
N VAL A 12 -0.47 3.81 -1.46
CA VAL A 12 0.88 3.31 -1.14
C VAL A 12 1.60 2.80 -2.37
N ARG A 13 2.93 2.79 -2.30
CA ARG A 13 3.83 2.17 -3.26
C ARG A 13 4.61 1.07 -2.56
N ILE A 14 4.71 -0.09 -3.21
CA ILE A 14 5.52 -1.19 -2.71
C ILE A 14 6.99 -0.91 -3.04
N ALA A 15 7.88 -1.11 -2.08
CA ALA A 15 9.32 -0.94 -2.25
C ALA A 15 9.84 -1.72 -3.47
N LYS A 16 10.77 -1.11 -4.22
CA LYS A 16 11.39 -1.78 -5.37
C LYS A 16 12.16 -3.02 -4.89
N GLY A 17 12.01 -4.13 -5.61
CA GLY A 17 12.69 -5.39 -5.27
C GLY A 17 12.01 -6.21 -4.18
N HIS A 18 10.82 -5.83 -3.72
CA HIS A 18 10.05 -6.63 -2.76
C HIS A 18 9.77 -8.05 -3.28
N GLY A 19 9.88 -9.04 -2.38
CA GLY A 19 9.77 -10.47 -2.71
C GLY A 19 8.42 -10.93 -3.23
N SER A 20 7.36 -10.10 -3.11
CA SER A 20 6.03 -10.40 -3.66
C SER A 20 5.96 -10.36 -5.19
N GLY A 21 6.98 -9.81 -5.87
CA GLY A 21 6.96 -9.61 -7.32
C GLY A 21 6.23 -8.35 -7.79
N TYR A 22 5.64 -7.58 -6.85
CA TYR A 22 4.92 -6.33 -7.13
C TYR A 22 5.73 -5.08 -6.77
N GLY A 23 7.06 -5.21 -6.58
CA GLY A 23 7.93 -4.10 -6.23
C GLY A 23 7.83 -2.93 -7.22
N GLY A 24 7.68 -1.71 -6.68
CA GLY A 24 7.51 -0.47 -7.44
C GLY A 24 6.09 -0.16 -7.90
N LYS A 25 5.14 -1.11 -7.79
CA LYS A 25 3.72 -0.88 -8.10
C LYS A 25 3.06 -0.03 -7.01
N GLN A 26 2.02 0.67 -7.43
CA GLN A 26 1.16 1.48 -6.55
C GLN A 26 -0.18 0.79 -6.37
N GLY A 27 -0.81 1.03 -5.23
CA GLY A 27 -2.10 0.50 -4.87
C GLY A 27 -2.72 1.26 -3.70
N VAL A 28 -3.85 0.74 -3.22
CA VAL A 28 -4.57 1.31 -2.09
C VAL A 28 -4.66 0.26 -0.99
N VAL A 29 -4.43 0.68 0.26
CA VAL A 29 -4.63 -0.19 1.43
C VAL A 29 -6.12 -0.49 1.60
N ILE A 30 -6.48 -1.76 1.61
CA ILE A 30 -7.87 -2.24 1.81
C ILE A 30 -8.06 -2.98 3.14
N GLY A 31 -6.98 -3.29 3.83
CA GLY A 31 -6.99 -3.88 5.17
C GLY A 31 -5.63 -3.74 5.83
N VAL A 32 -5.61 -3.63 7.15
CA VAL A 32 -4.40 -3.49 7.97
C VAL A 32 -4.47 -4.51 9.10
N GLY A 33 -3.35 -5.18 9.38
CA GLY A 33 -3.31 -6.16 10.44
C GLY A 33 -2.10 -7.09 10.36
N GLU A 34 -2.17 -8.13 11.18
CA GLU A 34 -1.24 -9.24 11.18
C GLU A 34 -1.84 -10.40 10.39
N SER A 35 -1.07 -10.95 9.47
CA SER A 35 -1.43 -12.14 8.69
C SER A 35 -0.33 -13.18 8.81
N VAL A 36 -0.71 -14.45 8.84
CA VAL A 36 0.23 -15.56 8.96
C VAL A 36 0.20 -16.35 7.67
N THR A 37 1.37 -16.71 7.14
CA THR A 37 1.46 -17.57 5.96
C THR A 37 0.84 -18.94 6.23
N LEU A 38 0.38 -19.62 5.18
CA LEU A 38 -0.28 -20.93 5.32
C LEU A 38 0.62 -21.98 6.00
N ASP A 39 1.94 -21.89 5.79
CA ASP A 39 2.94 -22.74 6.44
C ASP A 39 3.31 -22.31 7.87
N LYS A 40 2.72 -21.21 8.36
CA LYS A 40 2.92 -20.61 9.68
C LYS A 40 4.36 -20.19 10.01
N LYS A 41 5.21 -20.04 9.00
CA LYS A 41 6.62 -19.65 9.21
C LYS A 41 6.86 -18.16 9.23
N GLN A 42 5.95 -17.38 8.63
CA GLN A 42 6.09 -15.94 8.52
C GLN A 42 4.82 -15.24 9.02
N VAL A 43 5.04 -14.23 9.86
CA VAL A 43 4.01 -13.28 10.27
C VAL A 43 4.29 -11.99 9.51
N ILE A 44 3.27 -11.52 8.79
CA ILE A 44 3.29 -10.28 8.03
C ILE A 44 2.51 -9.26 8.86
N ILE A 45 3.20 -8.24 9.36
CA ILE A 45 2.59 -7.10 10.06
C ILE A 45 2.55 -5.93 9.08
N GLY A 46 1.38 -5.64 8.53
CA GLY A 46 1.29 -4.67 7.44
C GLY A 46 -0.12 -4.52 6.88
N ALA A 47 -0.22 -4.51 5.56
CA ALA A 47 -1.47 -4.22 4.86
C ALA A 47 -1.73 -5.16 3.69
N SER A 48 -3.02 -5.39 3.45
CA SER A 48 -3.55 -5.86 2.16
C SER A 48 -3.63 -4.68 1.22
N VAL A 49 -2.89 -4.73 0.12
CA VAL A 49 -2.84 -3.69 -0.91
C VAL A 49 -3.55 -4.19 -2.15
N GLU A 50 -4.55 -3.42 -2.61
CA GLU A 50 -5.20 -3.63 -3.89
C GLU A 50 -4.43 -2.91 -4.99
N ILE A 51 -4.04 -3.65 -6.03
CA ILE A 51 -3.30 -3.16 -7.19
C ILE A 51 -4.18 -3.30 -8.43
N GLY A 52 -4.45 -2.18 -9.11
CA GLY A 52 -5.21 -2.15 -10.36
C GLY A 52 -6.66 -2.66 -10.25
N GLY A 53 -7.24 -2.62 -9.05
CA GLY A 53 -8.65 -3.00 -8.81
C GLY A 53 -8.95 -4.50 -8.84
N VAL A 54 -7.93 -5.37 -8.88
CA VAL A 54 -8.13 -6.84 -9.00
C VAL A 54 -7.17 -7.66 -8.14
N PHE A 55 -5.93 -7.18 -7.93
CA PHE A 55 -4.91 -7.97 -7.24
C PHE A 55 -4.77 -7.53 -5.79
N LEU A 56 -4.96 -8.47 -4.86
CA LEU A 56 -4.74 -8.27 -3.43
C LEU A 56 -3.40 -8.88 -3.02
N VAL A 57 -2.51 -8.07 -2.46
CA VAL A 57 -1.18 -8.50 -2.03
C VAL A 57 -0.94 -8.08 -0.59
N LEU A 58 -0.47 -9.01 0.24
CA LEU A 58 -0.04 -8.72 1.61
C LEU A 58 1.41 -8.21 1.59
N ILE A 59 1.64 -7.04 2.19
CA ILE A 59 2.94 -6.38 2.24
C ILE A 59 3.20 -5.88 3.65
N GLU A 60 4.40 -6.12 4.18
CA GLU A 60 4.87 -5.60 5.46
C GLU A 60 4.91 -4.07 5.45
N ALA A 61 4.58 -3.45 6.59
CA ALA A 61 4.52 -1.98 6.68
C ALA A 61 5.83 -1.30 6.26
N GLU A 62 6.98 -1.90 6.56
CA GLU A 62 8.29 -1.35 6.25
C GLU A 62 8.54 -1.23 4.74
N PHE A 63 7.92 -2.08 3.92
CA PHE A 63 8.03 -2.07 2.45
C PHE A 63 6.96 -1.23 1.75
N LEU A 64 6.17 -0.47 2.51
CA LEU A 64 5.20 0.48 1.96
C LEU A 64 5.73 1.91 2.09
N ASP A 65 5.68 2.62 0.98
CA ASP A 65 5.95 4.05 0.89
C ASP A 65 4.66 4.80 0.60
N LEU A 66 4.50 5.99 1.18
CA LEU A 66 3.40 6.88 0.83
C LEU A 66 3.53 7.31 -0.62
N VAL A 67 2.43 7.22 -1.37
CA VAL A 67 2.32 7.94 -2.63
C VAL A 67 1.84 9.33 -2.28
N SER A 68 2.67 10.35 -2.43
CA SER A 68 2.14 11.71 -2.44
C SER A 68 1.16 11.78 -3.60
N GLU A 69 -0.10 12.10 -3.32
CA GLU A 69 -0.97 12.63 -4.36
C GLU A 69 -0.20 13.76 -5.02
N GLY A 70 0.09 13.61 -6.32
CA GLY A 70 0.76 14.65 -7.06
C GLY A 70 -0.05 15.93 -6.82
N LYS A 71 0.60 16.95 -6.25
CA LYS A 71 0.00 18.27 -6.09
C LYS A 71 -0.67 18.59 -7.42
N LEU A 72 -2.00 18.74 -7.41
CA LEU A 72 -2.74 19.06 -8.62
C LEU A 72 -2.01 20.23 -9.31
N PRO A 73 -1.82 20.18 -10.64
CA PRO A 73 -1.17 21.29 -11.32
C PRO A 73 -1.87 22.60 -10.92
N PRO A 74 -1.12 23.69 -10.65
CA PRO A 74 -1.73 24.96 -10.29
C PRO A 74 -2.80 25.33 -11.34
N GLY A 75 -4.03 25.57 -10.87
CA GLY A 75 -5.23 25.79 -11.71
C GLY A 75 -6.30 24.68 -11.65
N TRP A 76 -5.99 23.49 -11.08
CA TRP A 76 -6.97 22.40 -10.90
C TRP A 76 -7.62 22.38 -9.51
N SER A 77 -7.13 23.18 -8.57
CA SER A 77 -7.72 23.38 -7.23
C SER A 77 -8.99 24.26 -7.25
N GLU A 78 -9.41 24.76 -8.42
CA GLU A 78 -10.46 25.77 -8.55
C GLU A 78 -11.86 25.19 -8.79
N PHE A 79 -12.00 23.87 -8.87
CA PHE A 79 -13.32 23.23 -8.98
C PHE A 79 -13.52 22.29 -7.80
N GLU A 80 -14.13 22.81 -6.74
CA GLU A 80 -14.94 21.99 -5.84
C GLU A 80 -16.10 21.43 -6.69
N VAL A 81 -16.19 20.10 -6.81
CA VAL A 81 -17.38 19.41 -7.32
C VAL A 81 -18.12 18.81 -6.14
#